data_AF-A0A1Y1Q2D2-F1
#
_entry.id   AF-A0A1Y1Q2D2-F1
#
_cell.length_a   1.000
_cell.length_b   1.000
_cell.length_c   1.000
_cell.angle_alpha   90.00
_cell.angle_beta   90.00
_cell.angle_gamma   90.00
#
_symmetry.space_group_name_H-M   'P 1'
#
loop_
_entity.id
_entity.type
_entity.pdbx_description
1 polymer ?
#
loop_
_entity_poly.entity_id
_entity_poly.type
_entity_poly.pdbx_seq_one_letter_code
_entity_poly.pdbx_strand_id
1 'polypeptide(L)'
;MVDYLSIPLSAVPADWFETQAKVQLQQLFSSTLKEGGILYLGVDSDEEGSFLLSRISRLEPHPWQQFKELQVEWSDPYLFWEQVVGNAEEMGIVPPNSLVLVEGGCFLPLEFLKLRANWLVNCAKAHHWIIALPVLNRHFSRLKTTGDAIGTLKVPPLQTYPPKERKEMFKQLVQQSAPSLEEKIQQYLVKELLAANPTSRTLLQNWINFYTNQEDCLQTLNEEPPPPRLKGRTVIVPPTRQELKTRFDAAQAKLNEASQRFENWLGYPLVYELESLGDPFGSAEPSHWFAIVVSTLYCYLIDKADLAFRPMTKYGVKNGKIETVEQPLFYKTVDRLRTTMQHGLTVGEGRDSETIQWVKSWYLKKIDESSPKRHHWRILTDSLVKEYDQAVSQLLQSIESLTTYDSIDLLVVREDLEQQRRKLEKHTWRKIVKNCIKSDAKLDTEK
;
A
#
# COMPACT_ATOMS: atom_id res chain seq x y z
N MET A 1 21.86 -6.02 27.02
CA MET A 1 20.67 -6.12 26.15
C MET A 1 21.14 -6.82 24.89
N VAL A 2 20.85 -8.11 24.75
CA VAL A 2 21.17 -8.85 23.53
C VAL A 2 19.89 -8.83 22.72
N ASP A 3 19.89 -8.07 21.63
CA ASP A 3 18.84 -8.13 20.62
C ASP A 3 18.84 -9.54 20.04
N TYR A 4 17.89 -10.35 20.47
CA TYR A 4 17.61 -11.63 19.84
C TYR A 4 17.04 -11.32 18.45
N LEU A 5 17.92 -11.34 17.45
CA LEU A 5 17.54 -11.63 16.07
C LEU A 5 16.80 -12.97 16.13
N SER A 6 15.47 -12.90 16.15
CA SER A 6 14.57 -14.01 15.89
C SER A 6 14.82 -14.47 14.47
N ILE A 7 15.86 -15.28 14.27
CA ILE A 7 16.09 -15.98 13.01
C ILE A 7 14.83 -16.82 12.79
N PRO A 8 14.03 -16.55 11.74
CA PRO A 8 12.91 -17.42 11.41
C PRO A 8 13.51 -18.76 11.02
N LEU A 9 13.53 -19.70 11.95
CA LEU A 9 13.99 -21.06 11.66
C LEU A 9 12.98 -21.67 10.71
N SER A 10 13.35 -21.74 9.42
CA SER A 10 12.51 -22.33 8.38
C SER A 10 11.99 -23.70 8.81
N ALA A 11 10.70 -23.91 8.61
CA ALA A 11 10.00 -25.15 8.93
C ALA A 11 10.32 -26.31 7.96
N VAL A 12 11.16 -26.08 6.97
CA VAL A 12 11.61 -27.06 5.97
C VAL A 12 13.06 -27.48 6.29
N PRO A 13 13.36 -28.78 6.50
CA PRO A 13 14.73 -29.25 6.66
C PRO A 13 15.55 -28.95 5.40
N ALA A 14 16.77 -28.41 5.57
CA ALA A 14 17.67 -28.13 4.46
C ALA A 14 17.95 -29.39 3.62
N ASP A 15 18.09 -30.53 4.28
CA ASP A 15 18.36 -31.81 3.62
C ASP A 15 17.20 -32.29 2.75
N TRP A 16 15.94 -32.06 3.15
CA TRP A 16 14.78 -32.38 2.30
C TRP A 16 14.79 -31.55 1.02
N PHE A 17 15.14 -30.26 1.12
CA PHE A 17 15.21 -29.40 -0.05
C PHE A 17 16.26 -29.91 -1.04
N GLU A 18 17.48 -30.19 -0.57
CA GLU A 18 18.57 -30.63 -1.43
C GLU A 18 18.36 -32.04 -2.00
N THR A 19 17.76 -32.96 -1.23
CA THR A 19 17.62 -34.37 -1.63
C THR A 19 16.37 -34.68 -2.45
N GLN A 20 15.28 -33.91 -2.29
CA GLN A 20 14.00 -34.21 -2.95
C GLN A 20 13.46 -32.99 -3.71
N ALA A 21 13.26 -31.87 -3.03
CA ALA A 21 12.54 -30.73 -3.60
C ALA A 21 13.27 -30.12 -4.81
N LYS A 22 14.60 -30.01 -4.73
CA LYS A 22 15.45 -29.48 -5.79
C LYS A 22 15.33 -30.28 -7.08
N VAL A 23 15.38 -31.61 -6.98
CA VAL A 23 15.22 -32.52 -8.13
C VAL A 23 13.84 -32.36 -8.74
N GLN A 24 12.80 -32.32 -7.91
CA GLN A 24 11.42 -32.11 -8.37
C GLN A 24 11.24 -30.76 -9.05
N LEU A 25 11.83 -29.68 -8.51
CA LEU A 25 11.79 -28.34 -9.09
C LEU A 25 12.48 -28.31 -10.46
N GLN A 26 13.65 -28.92 -10.59
CA GLN A 26 14.35 -29.03 -11.87
C GLN A 26 13.53 -29.81 -12.91
N GLN A 27 12.84 -30.88 -12.50
CA GLN A 27 11.92 -31.62 -13.38
C GLN A 27 10.73 -30.76 -13.79
N LEU A 28 10.09 -30.07 -12.85
CA LEU A 28 8.94 -29.18 -13.14
C LEU A 28 9.33 -28.04 -14.10
N PHE A 29 10.49 -27.42 -13.90
CA PHE A 29 10.98 -26.35 -14.79
C PHE A 29 11.35 -26.85 -16.19
N SER A 30 11.91 -28.05 -16.31
CA SER A 30 12.32 -28.62 -17.61
C SER A 30 11.17 -29.28 -18.39
N SER A 31 10.05 -29.57 -17.73
CA SER A 31 8.89 -30.23 -18.35
C SER A 31 7.64 -29.34 -18.31
N THR A 32 6.86 -29.41 -17.24
CA THR A 32 5.57 -28.74 -17.01
C THR A 32 5.61 -27.23 -17.23
N LEU A 33 6.66 -26.57 -16.75
CA LEU A 33 6.77 -25.11 -16.73
C LEU A 33 7.72 -24.56 -17.80
N LYS A 34 8.16 -25.40 -18.76
CA LYS A 34 9.16 -25.02 -19.77
C LYS A 34 8.77 -23.78 -20.58
N GLU A 35 7.48 -23.64 -20.88
CA GLU A 35 6.93 -22.51 -21.66
C GLU A 35 6.36 -21.40 -20.76
N GLY A 36 6.61 -21.46 -19.45
CA GLY A 36 5.97 -20.60 -18.47
C GLY A 36 4.71 -21.20 -17.87
N GLY A 37 4.30 -20.68 -16.70
CA GLY A 37 3.20 -21.20 -15.91
C GLY A 37 3.25 -20.77 -14.45
N ILE A 38 2.51 -21.49 -13.60
CA ILE A 38 2.44 -21.22 -12.15
C ILE A 38 3.00 -22.42 -11.39
N LEU A 39 3.94 -22.17 -10.50
CA LEU A 39 4.41 -23.13 -9.51
C LEU A 39 3.74 -22.81 -8.17
N TYR A 40 2.76 -23.62 -7.76
CA TYR A 40 2.19 -23.51 -6.43
C TYR A 40 3.10 -24.21 -5.40
N LEU A 41 3.48 -23.45 -4.37
CA LEU A 41 4.26 -23.94 -3.24
C LEU A 41 3.34 -24.19 -2.04
N GLY A 42 3.14 -25.46 -1.69
CA GLY A 42 2.28 -25.91 -0.60
C GLY A 42 2.95 -25.74 0.73
N VAL A 43 2.47 -24.76 1.47
CA VAL A 43 3.05 -24.32 2.74
C VAL A 43 1.99 -24.25 3.82
N ASP A 44 2.38 -24.40 5.07
CA ASP A 44 1.49 -24.22 6.21
C ASP A 44 1.61 -22.81 6.81
N SER A 45 2.64 -22.05 6.44
CA SER A 45 2.81 -20.64 6.83
C SER A 45 3.57 -19.80 5.79
N ASP A 46 3.56 -18.48 5.98
CA ASP A 46 4.24 -17.52 5.09
C ASP A 46 5.77 -17.63 5.17
N GLU A 47 6.30 -17.94 6.36
CA GLU A 47 7.73 -18.12 6.60
C GLU A 47 8.29 -19.32 5.82
N GLU A 48 7.51 -20.41 5.71
CA GLU A 48 7.84 -21.54 4.83
C GLU A 48 7.89 -21.13 3.36
N GLY A 49 6.90 -20.34 2.92
CA GLY A 49 6.85 -19.78 1.57
C GLY A 49 8.10 -18.95 1.27
N SER A 50 8.41 -18.00 2.15
CA SER A 50 9.58 -17.12 2.04
C SER A 50 10.89 -17.91 1.98
N PHE A 51 11.04 -18.95 2.80
CA PHE A 51 12.20 -19.83 2.72
C PHE A 51 12.31 -20.54 1.37
N LEU A 52 11.22 -21.17 0.89
CA LEU A 52 11.24 -21.88 -0.39
C LEU A 52 11.56 -20.93 -1.56
N LEU A 53 10.97 -19.73 -1.57
CA LEU A 53 11.28 -18.71 -2.58
C LEU A 53 12.76 -18.32 -2.54
N SER A 54 13.33 -18.12 -1.35
CA SER A 54 14.77 -17.81 -1.19
C SER A 54 15.71 -18.93 -1.66
N ARG A 55 15.23 -20.19 -1.65
CA ARG A 55 15.99 -21.33 -2.15
C ARG A 55 15.83 -21.46 -3.66
N ILE A 56 14.62 -21.26 -4.17
CA ILE A 56 14.33 -21.24 -5.61
C ILE A 56 15.16 -20.15 -6.31
N SER A 57 15.29 -18.96 -5.70
CA SER A 57 16.11 -17.87 -6.24
C SER A 57 17.61 -18.18 -6.33
N ARG A 58 18.08 -19.25 -5.68
CA ARG A 58 19.49 -19.68 -5.64
C ARG A 58 19.73 -21.02 -6.35
N LEU A 59 18.75 -21.55 -7.09
CA LEU A 59 18.91 -22.81 -7.79
C LEU A 59 19.88 -22.68 -8.97
N GLU A 60 20.95 -23.47 -8.96
CA GLU A 60 21.87 -23.60 -10.10
C GLU A 60 21.71 -24.95 -10.82
N PRO A 61 21.91 -25.00 -12.16
CA PRO A 61 22.05 -23.85 -13.07
C PRO A 61 20.71 -23.13 -13.23
N HIS A 62 20.73 -21.78 -13.23
CA HIS A 62 19.50 -20.99 -13.34
C HIS A 62 18.97 -21.02 -14.78
N PRO A 63 17.77 -21.58 -15.04
CA PRO A 63 17.22 -21.62 -16.38
C PRO A 63 16.65 -20.27 -16.85
N TRP A 64 16.52 -19.28 -15.94
CA TRP A 64 15.82 -18.01 -16.19
C TRP A 64 16.80 -16.84 -16.21
N GLN A 65 16.59 -15.92 -17.16
CA GLN A 65 17.47 -14.77 -17.36
C GLN A 65 17.24 -13.66 -16.34
N GLN A 66 16.04 -13.58 -15.75
CA GLN A 66 15.63 -12.48 -14.87
C GLN A 66 14.80 -12.97 -13.67
N PHE A 67 14.96 -12.30 -12.53
CA PHE A 67 14.14 -12.48 -11.34
C PHE A 67 13.30 -11.24 -11.08
N LYS A 68 12.06 -11.47 -10.69
CA LYS A 68 11.19 -10.41 -10.18
C LYS A 68 10.55 -10.86 -8.87
N GLU A 69 10.91 -10.19 -7.79
CA GLU A 69 10.23 -10.36 -6.50
C GLU A 69 9.01 -9.44 -6.45
N LEU A 70 7.85 -10.01 -6.14
CA LEU A 70 6.61 -9.30 -5.90
C LEU A 70 6.15 -9.61 -4.48
N GLN A 71 5.79 -8.57 -3.76
CA GLN A 71 5.33 -8.69 -2.38
C GLN A 71 3.82 -8.54 -2.33
N VAL A 72 3.14 -9.55 -1.79
CA VAL A 72 1.71 -9.52 -1.47
C VAL A 72 1.59 -9.10 -0.02
N GLU A 73 1.06 -7.89 0.21
CA GLU A 73 0.67 -7.48 1.56
C GLU A 73 -0.70 -8.07 1.89
N TRP A 74 -0.85 -8.63 3.09
CA TRP A 74 -2.13 -9.16 3.57
C TRP A 74 -3.26 -8.11 3.58
N SER A 75 -2.92 -6.85 3.77
CA SER A 75 -3.85 -5.71 3.70
C SER A 75 -4.29 -5.37 2.28
N ASP A 76 -3.56 -5.81 1.24
CA ASP A 76 -3.85 -5.44 -0.15
C ASP A 76 -3.44 -6.54 -1.15
N PRO A 77 -4.10 -7.71 -1.10
CA PRO A 77 -3.75 -8.83 -1.97
C PRO A 77 -4.06 -8.58 -3.45
N TYR A 78 -4.90 -7.59 -3.77
CA TYR A 78 -5.34 -7.33 -5.15
C TYR A 78 -4.32 -6.55 -5.97
N LEU A 79 -3.43 -5.79 -5.33
CA LEU A 79 -2.35 -5.07 -6.02
C LEU A 79 -1.42 -6.00 -6.79
N PHE A 80 -1.24 -7.24 -6.31
CA PHE A 80 -0.52 -8.29 -7.02
C PHE A 80 -0.98 -8.43 -8.47
N TRP A 81 -2.29 -8.35 -8.73
CA TRP A 81 -2.81 -8.49 -10.08
C TRP A 81 -2.33 -7.38 -11.02
N GLU A 82 -2.49 -6.15 -10.56
CA GLU A 82 -2.14 -4.95 -11.31
C GLU A 82 -0.63 -4.93 -11.58
N GLN A 83 0.18 -5.43 -10.66
CA GLN A 83 1.62 -5.55 -10.85
C GLN A 83 2.02 -6.63 -11.83
N VAL A 84 1.42 -7.82 -11.75
CA VAL A 84 1.82 -8.93 -12.60
C VAL A 84 1.41 -8.67 -14.05
N VAL A 85 0.15 -8.30 -14.27
CA VAL A 85 -0.39 -8.24 -15.63
C VAL A 85 -0.67 -6.82 -16.12
N GLY A 86 -0.69 -5.84 -15.22
CA GLY A 86 -1.02 -4.48 -15.59
C GLY A 86 -2.52 -4.27 -15.70
N ASN A 87 -2.88 -3.24 -16.46
CA ASN A 87 -4.26 -2.85 -16.75
C ASN A 87 -4.39 -2.42 -18.23
N ALA A 88 -5.50 -1.77 -18.58
CA ALA A 88 -5.75 -1.34 -19.95
C ALA A 88 -4.81 -0.24 -20.45
N GLU A 89 -4.15 0.49 -19.54
CA GLU A 89 -3.33 1.67 -19.83
C GLU A 89 -1.83 1.41 -19.63
N GLU A 90 -1.46 0.54 -18.69
CA GLU A 90 -0.06 0.20 -18.39
C GLU A 90 0.13 -1.32 -18.35
N MET A 91 1.23 -1.78 -18.96
CA MET A 91 1.67 -3.17 -18.80
C MET A 91 2.17 -3.41 -17.37
N GLY A 92 2.02 -4.65 -16.90
CA GLY A 92 2.55 -5.08 -15.61
C GLY A 92 4.07 -4.86 -15.52
N ILE A 93 4.58 -4.82 -14.28
CA ILE A 93 6.00 -4.55 -13.99
C ILE A 93 6.90 -5.78 -14.17
N VAL A 94 6.35 -6.88 -14.68
CA VAL A 94 7.05 -8.16 -14.85
C VAL A 94 7.59 -8.26 -16.29
N PRO A 95 8.92 -8.29 -16.49
CA PRO A 95 9.49 -8.45 -17.82
C PRO A 95 9.29 -9.89 -18.35
N PRO A 96 9.22 -10.11 -19.67
CA PRO A 96 9.19 -11.45 -20.26
C PRO A 96 10.40 -12.32 -19.85
N ASN A 97 10.25 -13.65 -19.92
CA ASN A 97 11.30 -14.63 -19.56
C ASN A 97 11.81 -14.53 -18.10
N SER A 98 10.89 -14.24 -17.19
CA SER A 98 11.20 -14.01 -15.76
C SER A 98 10.72 -15.13 -14.86
N LEU A 99 11.51 -15.42 -13.82
CA LEU A 99 11.02 -16.10 -12.63
C LEU A 99 10.45 -15.06 -11.67
N VAL A 100 9.14 -15.13 -11.44
CA VAL A 100 8.42 -14.25 -10.52
C VAL A 100 8.27 -14.96 -9.17
N LEU A 101 8.87 -14.38 -8.15
CA LEU A 101 8.82 -14.88 -6.77
C LEU A 101 7.80 -14.06 -5.99
N VAL A 102 6.75 -14.69 -5.49
CA VAL A 102 5.62 -13.98 -4.87
C VAL A 102 5.66 -14.15 -3.35
N GLU A 103 6.35 -13.24 -2.67
CA GLU A 103 6.37 -13.19 -1.21
C GLU A 103 4.98 -12.86 -0.66
N GLY A 104 4.57 -13.46 0.46
CA GLY A 104 3.23 -13.26 0.99
C GLY A 104 2.11 -13.90 0.17
N GLY A 105 2.42 -14.74 -0.82
CA GLY A 105 1.42 -15.37 -1.70
C GLY A 105 0.29 -16.10 -0.95
N CYS A 106 0.55 -16.59 0.27
CA CYS A 106 -0.45 -17.24 1.11
C CYS A 106 -1.59 -16.29 1.56
N PHE A 107 -1.39 -14.97 1.47
CA PHE A 107 -2.39 -13.96 1.77
C PHE A 107 -3.38 -13.73 0.63
N LEU A 108 -3.11 -14.22 -0.58
CA LEU A 108 -4.06 -14.12 -1.69
C LEU A 108 -5.35 -14.92 -1.36
N PRO A 109 -6.53 -14.29 -1.47
CA PRO A 109 -7.79 -14.99 -1.25
C PRO A 109 -7.94 -16.19 -2.19
N LEU A 110 -8.38 -17.33 -1.65
CA LEU A 110 -8.59 -18.54 -2.46
C LEU A 110 -9.54 -18.28 -3.65
N GLU A 111 -10.60 -17.51 -3.44
CA GLU A 111 -11.55 -17.17 -4.51
C GLU A 111 -10.91 -16.30 -5.60
N PHE A 112 -10.00 -15.40 -5.23
CA PHE A 112 -9.22 -14.63 -6.20
C PHE A 112 -8.37 -15.55 -7.08
N LEU A 113 -7.65 -16.49 -6.46
CA LEU A 113 -6.84 -17.47 -7.19
C LEU A 113 -7.71 -18.35 -8.11
N LYS A 114 -8.85 -18.87 -7.64
CA LYS A 114 -9.74 -19.70 -8.45
C LYS A 114 -10.28 -18.97 -9.69
N LEU A 115 -10.73 -17.74 -9.51
CA LEU A 115 -11.32 -16.95 -10.59
C LEU A 115 -10.29 -16.58 -11.66
N ARG A 116 -9.01 -16.47 -11.27
CA ARG A 116 -7.99 -15.84 -12.10
C ARG A 116 -6.82 -16.74 -12.49
N ALA A 117 -6.70 -17.95 -11.92
CA ALA A 117 -5.60 -18.87 -12.18
C ALA A 117 -5.42 -19.19 -13.66
N ASN A 118 -6.50 -19.49 -14.39
CA ASN A 118 -6.41 -19.81 -15.82
C ASN A 118 -5.85 -18.63 -16.64
N TRP A 119 -6.26 -17.41 -16.29
CA TRP A 119 -5.77 -16.22 -16.96
C TRP A 119 -4.29 -15.95 -16.64
N LEU A 120 -3.90 -16.08 -15.37
CA LEU A 120 -2.48 -16.00 -14.98
C LEU A 120 -1.62 -17.04 -15.69
N VAL A 121 -2.09 -18.28 -15.83
CA VAL A 121 -1.39 -19.32 -16.58
C VAL A 121 -1.21 -18.92 -18.04
N ASN A 122 -2.25 -18.39 -18.68
CA ASN A 122 -2.17 -17.95 -20.07
C ASN A 122 -1.22 -16.76 -20.26
N CYS A 123 -1.27 -15.77 -19.36
CA CYS A 123 -0.32 -14.66 -19.36
C CYS A 123 1.11 -15.15 -19.12
N ALA A 124 1.30 -16.04 -18.13
CA ALA A 124 2.60 -16.62 -17.83
C ALA A 124 3.17 -17.37 -19.04
N LYS A 125 2.35 -18.10 -19.80
CA LYS A 125 2.78 -18.71 -21.06
C LYS A 125 3.15 -17.70 -22.13
N ALA A 126 2.28 -16.72 -22.38
CA ALA A 126 2.49 -15.72 -23.42
C ALA A 126 3.81 -14.95 -23.22
N HIS A 127 4.17 -14.69 -21.96
CA HIS A 127 5.37 -13.95 -21.60
C HIS A 127 6.52 -14.82 -21.10
N HIS A 128 6.38 -16.16 -21.13
CA HIS A 128 7.34 -17.12 -20.60
C HIS A 128 7.75 -16.83 -19.14
N TRP A 129 6.78 -16.46 -18.30
CA TRP A 129 6.97 -16.30 -16.87
C TRP A 129 6.81 -17.64 -16.16
N ILE A 130 7.63 -17.89 -15.16
CA ILE A 130 7.28 -18.85 -14.10
C ILE A 130 6.91 -18.07 -12.86
N ILE A 131 5.70 -18.26 -12.35
CA ILE A 131 5.24 -17.61 -11.12
C ILE A 131 5.30 -18.61 -9.97
N ALA A 132 6.29 -18.47 -9.09
CA ALA A 132 6.39 -19.24 -7.85
C ALA A 132 5.51 -18.60 -6.76
N LEU A 133 4.42 -19.27 -6.42
CA LEU A 133 3.37 -18.74 -5.56
C LEU A 133 3.13 -19.64 -4.33
N PRO A 134 3.55 -19.22 -3.12
CA PRO A 134 3.15 -19.87 -1.87
C PRO A 134 1.64 -19.84 -1.70
N VAL A 135 1.05 -20.99 -1.37
CA VAL A 135 -0.37 -21.12 -1.04
C VAL A 135 -0.51 -22.07 0.14
N LEU A 136 -1.46 -21.78 1.03
CA LEU A 136 -1.72 -22.63 2.18
C LEU A 136 -2.10 -24.06 1.75
N ASN A 137 -1.53 -25.10 2.37
CA ASN A 137 -1.81 -26.50 2.04
C ASN A 137 -3.31 -26.85 2.10
N ARG A 138 -4.05 -26.27 3.06
CA ARG A 138 -5.52 -26.42 3.15
C ARG A 138 -6.28 -25.91 1.91
N HIS A 139 -5.67 -25.06 1.10
CA HIS A 139 -6.23 -24.51 -0.13
C HIS A 139 -5.83 -25.29 -1.38
N PHE A 140 -4.80 -26.14 -1.32
CA PHE A 140 -4.28 -26.87 -2.49
C PHE A 140 -5.31 -27.77 -3.16
N SER A 141 -6.07 -28.54 -2.39
CA SER A 141 -7.10 -29.43 -2.94
C SER A 141 -8.28 -28.66 -3.57
N ARG A 142 -8.41 -27.36 -3.26
CA ARG A 142 -9.49 -26.48 -3.73
C ARG A 142 -9.09 -25.65 -4.94
N LEU A 143 -7.78 -25.53 -5.21
CA LEU A 143 -7.27 -24.97 -6.46
C LEU A 143 -7.36 -26.09 -7.52
N LYS A 144 -8.41 -26.06 -8.35
CA LYS A 144 -8.55 -27.01 -9.46
C LYS A 144 -7.36 -26.84 -10.41
N THR A 145 -6.50 -27.85 -10.50
CA THR A 145 -5.32 -27.87 -11.40
C THR A 145 -5.77 -28.29 -12.80
N THR A 146 -6.18 -27.33 -13.64
CA THR A 146 -6.76 -27.60 -14.97
C THR A 146 -5.80 -27.43 -16.14
N GLY A 147 -4.48 -27.56 -15.97
CA GLY A 147 -3.57 -27.50 -17.11
C GLY A 147 -2.14 -27.96 -16.85
N ASP A 148 -1.49 -28.41 -17.91
CA ASP A 148 -0.10 -28.91 -17.94
C ASP A 148 0.96 -27.85 -17.59
N ALA A 149 0.55 -26.61 -17.36
CA ALA A 149 1.41 -25.47 -17.04
C ALA A 149 1.35 -25.06 -15.56
N ILE A 150 0.81 -25.95 -14.72
CA ILE A 150 0.76 -25.75 -13.27
C ILE A 150 1.66 -26.80 -12.62
N GLY A 151 2.77 -26.34 -12.05
CA GLY A 151 3.64 -27.15 -11.19
C GLY A 151 3.16 -27.09 -9.74
N THR A 152 3.36 -28.17 -8.99
CA THR A 152 3.11 -28.16 -7.54
C THR A 152 4.30 -28.75 -6.80
N LEU A 153 4.73 -28.06 -5.75
CA LEU A 153 5.69 -28.57 -4.78
C LEU A 153 5.04 -28.43 -3.40
N LYS A 154 4.81 -29.54 -2.71
CA LYS A 154 4.22 -29.52 -1.36
C LYS A 154 5.28 -29.85 -0.34
N VAL A 155 5.40 -29.02 0.70
CA VAL A 155 6.17 -29.36 1.88
C VAL A 155 5.51 -30.56 2.56
N PRO A 156 6.24 -31.65 2.85
CA PRO A 156 5.68 -32.79 3.55
C PRO A 156 5.25 -32.36 4.96
N PRO A 157 4.03 -32.75 5.42
CA PRO A 157 3.57 -32.43 6.77
C PRO A 157 4.53 -32.96 7.83
N LEU A 158 4.63 -32.28 8.97
CA LEU A 158 5.48 -32.67 10.08
C LEU A 158 5.20 -34.09 10.61
N GLN A 159 3.95 -34.52 10.45
CA GLN A 159 3.48 -35.85 10.85
C GLN A 159 4.07 -36.97 10.02
N THR A 160 4.57 -36.69 8.82
CA THR A 160 5.15 -37.68 7.91
C THR A 160 6.62 -38.00 8.20
N TYR A 161 7.23 -37.28 9.14
CA TYR A 161 8.62 -37.48 9.53
C TYR A 161 8.80 -38.73 10.42
N PRO A 162 9.94 -39.43 10.35
CA PRO A 162 10.26 -40.54 11.23
C PRO A 162 10.12 -40.15 12.72
N PRO A 163 9.53 -41.00 13.58
CA PRO A 163 9.25 -40.66 14.99
C PRO A 163 10.48 -40.20 15.79
N LYS A 164 11.66 -40.77 15.50
CA LYS A 164 12.92 -40.42 16.17
C LYS A 164 13.37 -39.00 15.81
N GLU A 165 13.40 -38.67 14.53
CA GLU A 165 13.78 -37.35 14.02
C GLU A 165 12.81 -36.28 14.48
N ARG A 166 11.51 -36.60 14.44
CA ARG A 166 10.46 -35.73 14.95
C ARG A 166 10.63 -35.42 16.43
N LYS A 167 10.88 -36.43 17.27
CA LYS A 167 11.13 -36.23 18.71
C LYS A 167 12.36 -35.34 18.96
N GLU A 168 13.43 -35.56 18.21
CA GLU A 168 14.66 -34.78 18.35
C GLU A 168 14.46 -33.32 17.94
N MET A 169 13.75 -33.07 16.84
CA MET A 169 13.40 -31.72 16.39
C MET A 169 12.50 -30.99 17.40
N PHE A 170 11.53 -31.67 18.03
CA PHE A 170 10.69 -31.04 19.07
C PHE A 170 11.53 -30.63 20.29
N LYS A 171 12.47 -31.47 20.71
CA LYS A 171 13.40 -31.14 21.81
C LYS A 171 14.23 -29.91 21.49
N GLN A 172 14.85 -29.89 20.31
CA GLN A 172 15.69 -28.77 19.88
C GLN A 172 14.90 -27.46 19.83
N LEU A 173 13.68 -27.49 19.29
CA LEU A 173 12.82 -26.31 19.21
C LEU A 173 12.40 -25.79 20.59
N VAL A 174 12.02 -26.68 21.52
CA VAL A 174 11.69 -26.29 22.89
C VAL A 174 12.90 -25.69 23.60
N GLN A 175 14.07 -26.32 23.49
CA GLN A 175 15.32 -25.83 24.07
C GLN A 175 15.74 -24.46 23.52
N GLN A 176 15.55 -24.24 22.22
CA GLN A 176 15.88 -22.97 21.56
C GLN A 176 14.90 -21.85 21.93
N SER A 177 13.61 -22.17 22.01
CA SER A 177 12.56 -21.16 22.21
C SER A 177 12.32 -20.83 23.68
N ALA A 178 12.64 -21.75 24.59
CA ALA A 178 12.43 -21.60 26.03
C ALA A 178 13.60 -22.12 26.86
N PRO A 179 14.82 -21.59 26.64
CA PRO A 179 16.03 -22.07 27.33
C PRO A 179 16.00 -21.86 28.84
N SER A 180 15.16 -20.93 29.34
CA SER A 180 15.00 -20.61 30.76
C SER A 180 14.09 -21.57 31.53
N LEU A 181 13.34 -22.44 30.85
CA LEU A 181 12.51 -23.45 31.52
C LEU A 181 13.36 -24.56 32.11
N GLU A 182 12.97 -25.09 33.27
CA GLU A 182 13.61 -26.27 33.85
C GLU A 182 13.57 -27.46 32.90
N GLU A 183 14.64 -28.27 32.87
CA GLU A 183 14.78 -29.39 31.94
C GLU A 183 13.61 -30.40 32.06
N LYS A 184 13.10 -30.62 33.28
CA LYS A 184 11.93 -31.47 33.52
C LYS A 184 10.67 -30.93 32.85
N ILE A 185 10.46 -29.62 32.88
CA ILE A 185 9.33 -28.94 32.23
C ILE A 185 9.49 -28.98 30.71
N GLN A 186 10.71 -28.77 30.19
CA GLN A 186 10.99 -28.91 28.77
C GLN A 186 10.71 -30.34 28.26
N GLN A 187 11.14 -31.37 28.99
CA GLN A 187 10.89 -32.77 28.63
C GLN A 187 9.39 -33.10 28.65
N TYR A 188 8.64 -32.55 29.60
CA TYR A 188 7.19 -32.71 29.68
C TYR A 188 6.48 -32.00 28.53
N LEU A 189 6.84 -30.74 28.23
CA LEU A 189 6.33 -29.98 27.08
C LEU A 189 6.57 -30.72 25.76
N VAL A 190 7.77 -31.28 25.54
CA VAL A 190 8.05 -32.10 24.35
C VAL A 190 7.11 -33.31 24.24
N LYS A 191 6.82 -33.97 25.37
CA LYS A 191 5.92 -35.13 25.39
C LYS A 191 4.48 -34.72 25.02
N GLU A 192 3.98 -33.63 25.58
CA GLU A 192 2.63 -33.12 25.29
C GLU A 192 2.52 -32.65 23.84
N LEU A 193 3.51 -31.91 23.33
CA LEU A 193 3.53 -31.48 21.93
C LEU A 193 3.56 -32.66 20.95
N LEU A 194 4.29 -33.74 21.28
CA LEU A 194 4.29 -34.96 20.47
C LEU A 194 2.91 -35.64 20.48
N ALA A 195 2.23 -35.65 21.62
CA ALA A 195 0.87 -36.20 21.75
C ALA A 195 -0.17 -35.37 20.99
N ALA A 196 -0.09 -34.04 21.09
CA ALA A 196 -0.95 -33.10 20.37
C ALA A 196 -0.73 -33.10 18.84
N ASN A 197 0.39 -33.67 18.40
CA ASN A 197 0.63 -34.07 17.01
C ASN A 197 0.48 -32.94 15.95
N PRO A 198 1.19 -31.80 16.07
CA PRO A 198 1.01 -30.67 15.17
C PRO A 198 1.35 -31.05 13.71
N THR A 199 0.58 -30.50 12.76
CA THR A 199 0.70 -30.76 11.33
C THR A 199 1.91 -30.11 10.68
N SER A 200 2.40 -28.99 11.25
CA SER A 200 3.51 -28.20 10.72
C SER A 200 4.45 -27.74 11.83
N ARG A 201 5.69 -27.40 11.47
CA ARG A 201 6.68 -26.87 12.42
C ARG A 201 6.34 -25.43 12.84
N THR A 202 5.65 -24.64 12.01
CA THR A 202 5.10 -23.35 12.42
C THR A 202 3.98 -23.49 13.46
N LEU A 203 3.09 -24.47 13.31
CA LEU A 203 2.07 -24.77 14.32
C LEU A 203 2.71 -25.19 15.64
N LEU A 204 3.72 -26.06 15.58
CA LEU A 204 4.54 -26.44 16.73
C LEU A 204 5.19 -25.23 17.42
N GLN A 205 5.82 -24.33 16.66
CA GLN A 205 6.45 -23.13 17.21
C GLN A 205 5.43 -22.21 17.90
N ASN A 206 4.25 -22.04 17.30
CA ASN A 206 3.17 -21.26 17.91
C ASN A 206 2.67 -21.88 19.21
N TRP A 207 2.57 -23.20 19.28
CA TRP A 207 2.22 -23.91 20.51
C TRP A 207 3.29 -23.76 21.57
N ILE A 208 4.57 -23.90 21.21
CA ILE A 208 5.69 -23.64 22.13
C ILE A 208 5.59 -22.22 22.69
N ASN A 209 5.49 -21.22 21.81
CA ASN A 209 5.35 -19.82 22.22
C ASN A 209 4.12 -19.58 23.10
N PHE A 210 2.99 -20.25 22.81
CA PHE A 210 1.77 -20.13 23.61
C PHE A 210 1.99 -20.65 25.03
N TYR A 211 2.58 -21.82 25.21
CA TYR A 211 2.82 -22.39 26.53
C TYR A 211 3.92 -21.65 27.31
N THR A 212 4.92 -21.13 26.63
CA THR A 212 6.10 -20.50 27.28
C THR A 212 5.88 -19.04 27.65
N ASN A 213 4.89 -18.36 27.06
CA ASN A 213 4.58 -16.95 27.33
C ASN A 213 3.56 -16.76 28.46
N GLN A 214 3.14 -17.84 29.13
CA GLN A 214 2.16 -17.81 30.23
C GLN A 214 2.88 -17.79 31.57
N GLU A 215 2.27 -17.16 32.59
CA GLU A 215 2.87 -17.04 33.93
C GLU A 215 3.10 -18.41 34.61
N ASP A 216 2.25 -19.40 34.30
CA ASP A 216 2.41 -20.79 34.77
C ASP A 216 2.24 -21.77 33.60
N CYS A 217 3.36 -22.10 32.94
CA CYS A 217 3.42 -23.05 31.84
C CYS A 217 2.79 -24.42 32.18
N LEU A 218 2.85 -24.87 33.44
CA LEU A 218 2.31 -26.18 33.85
C LEU A 218 0.79 -26.17 33.95
N GLN A 219 0.18 -25.06 34.36
CA GLN A 219 -1.28 -24.92 34.35
C GLN A 219 -1.84 -24.84 32.94
N THR A 220 -1.16 -24.12 32.04
CA THR A 220 -1.66 -23.90 30.68
C THR A 220 -1.51 -25.10 29.76
N LEU A 221 -0.70 -26.10 30.13
CA LEU A 221 -0.50 -27.34 29.36
C LEU A 221 -1.77 -28.21 29.24
N ASN A 222 -2.78 -27.99 30.09
CA ASN A 222 -4.10 -28.64 29.96
C ASN A 222 -5.04 -27.89 29.00
N GLU A 223 -4.65 -26.72 28.48
CA GLU A 223 -5.44 -25.93 27.56
C GLU A 223 -5.09 -26.27 26.10
N GLU A 224 -6.11 -26.39 25.26
CA GLU A 224 -5.91 -26.55 23.82
C GLU A 224 -5.35 -25.23 23.26
N PRO A 225 -4.15 -25.24 22.65
CA PRO A 225 -3.52 -24.03 22.18
C PRO A 225 -4.32 -23.50 20.99
N PRO A 226 -4.60 -22.19 20.94
CA PRO A 226 -5.43 -21.64 19.89
C PRO A 226 -4.81 -21.92 18.52
N PRO A 227 -5.62 -22.15 17.46
CA PRO A 227 -5.10 -22.23 16.10
C PRO A 227 -4.28 -20.97 15.82
N PRO A 228 -3.26 -21.04 14.94
CA PRO A 228 -2.40 -19.91 14.64
C PRO A 228 -3.29 -18.71 14.38
N ARG A 229 -3.22 -17.74 15.29
CA ARG A 229 -3.87 -16.46 15.08
C ARG A 229 -3.10 -15.86 13.91
N LEU A 230 -3.56 -16.11 12.69
CA LEU A 230 -3.54 -15.05 11.68
C LEU A 230 -4.21 -13.91 12.43
N LYS A 231 -3.41 -13.00 13.00
CA LYS A 231 -3.93 -11.83 13.69
C LYS A 231 -4.81 -11.20 12.63
N GLY A 232 -6.11 -11.43 12.73
CA GLY A 232 -7.13 -10.72 12.01
C GLY A 232 -7.06 -9.32 12.58
N ARG A 233 -6.05 -8.57 12.17
CA ARG A 233 -6.17 -7.13 12.10
C ARG A 233 -7.42 -6.90 11.24
N THR A 234 -8.12 -5.82 11.48
CA THR A 234 -9.21 -5.43 10.59
C THR A 234 -8.59 -5.30 9.20
N VAL A 235 -9.04 -6.07 8.21
CA VAL A 235 -8.59 -5.89 6.83
C VAL A 235 -9.13 -4.54 6.40
N ILE A 236 -8.30 -3.50 6.50
CA ILE A 236 -8.58 -2.24 5.82
C ILE A 236 -8.35 -2.55 4.35
N VAL A 237 -9.42 -2.82 3.60
CA VAL A 237 -9.34 -2.99 2.16
C VAL A 237 -9.08 -1.60 1.57
N PRO A 238 -7.87 -1.30 1.07
CA PRO A 238 -7.60 -0.01 0.49
C PRO A 238 -8.44 0.18 -0.78
N PRO A 239 -8.91 1.40 -1.08
CA PRO A 239 -9.69 1.66 -2.29
C PRO A 239 -8.84 1.39 -3.52
N THR A 240 -9.43 0.77 -4.53
CA THR A 240 -8.81 0.47 -5.82
C THR A 240 -8.47 1.76 -6.57
N ARG A 241 -7.53 1.67 -7.52
CA ARG A 241 -7.20 2.78 -8.43
C ARG A 241 -8.47 3.35 -9.09
N GLN A 242 -9.36 2.47 -9.56
CA GLN A 242 -10.60 2.89 -10.23
C GLN A 242 -11.57 3.60 -9.29
N GLU A 243 -11.70 3.16 -8.04
CA GLU A 243 -12.51 3.85 -7.04
C GLU A 243 -11.94 5.23 -6.71
N LEU A 244 -10.61 5.33 -6.55
CA LEU A 244 -9.93 6.60 -6.31
C LEU A 244 -10.12 7.57 -7.48
N LYS A 245 -9.90 7.09 -8.70
CA LYS A 245 -10.10 7.87 -9.93
C LYS A 245 -11.54 8.36 -10.06
N THR A 246 -12.51 7.47 -9.87
CA THR A 246 -13.93 7.83 -9.94
C THR A 246 -14.31 8.91 -8.93
N ARG A 247 -13.78 8.84 -7.70
CA ARG A 247 -14.02 9.87 -6.66
C ARG A 247 -13.34 11.19 -7.00
N PHE A 248 -12.12 11.15 -7.51
CA PHE A 248 -11.38 12.35 -7.93
C PHE A 248 -12.09 13.06 -9.10
N ASP A 249 -12.50 12.30 -10.12
CA ASP A 249 -13.22 12.82 -11.28
C ASP A 249 -14.58 13.41 -10.87
N ALA A 250 -15.27 12.80 -9.90
CA ALA A 250 -16.50 13.35 -9.34
C ALA A 250 -16.28 14.68 -8.60
N ALA A 251 -15.21 14.80 -7.80
CA ALA A 251 -14.86 16.06 -7.15
C ALA A 251 -14.45 17.14 -8.18
N GLN A 252 -13.74 16.75 -9.24
CA GLN A 252 -13.40 17.65 -10.34
C GLN A 252 -14.64 18.14 -11.11
N ALA A 253 -15.62 17.27 -11.34
CA ALA A 253 -16.89 17.65 -11.96
C ALA A 253 -17.65 18.68 -11.11
N LYS A 254 -17.70 18.50 -9.78
CA LYS A 254 -18.27 19.49 -8.86
C LYS A 254 -17.52 20.82 -8.90
N LEU A 255 -16.19 20.79 -9.05
CA LEU A 255 -15.39 22.02 -9.17
C LEU A 255 -15.72 22.76 -10.47
N ASN A 256 -15.86 22.04 -11.58
CA ASN A 256 -16.22 22.63 -12.86
C ASN A 256 -17.62 23.28 -12.80
N GLU A 257 -18.58 22.62 -12.14
CA GLU A 257 -19.90 23.18 -11.88
C GLU A 257 -19.83 24.47 -11.03
N ALA A 258 -19.08 24.42 -9.92
CA ALA A 258 -18.86 25.59 -9.08
C ALA A 258 -18.21 26.75 -9.86
N SER A 259 -17.23 26.43 -10.70
CA SER A 259 -16.53 27.41 -11.55
C SER A 259 -17.48 28.09 -12.53
N GLN A 260 -18.34 27.32 -13.21
CA GLN A 260 -19.32 27.85 -14.14
C GLN A 260 -20.34 28.77 -13.44
N ARG A 261 -20.85 28.36 -12.28
CA ARG A 261 -21.80 29.18 -11.51
C ARG A 261 -21.17 30.46 -10.99
N PHE A 262 -19.93 30.38 -10.52
CA PHE A 262 -19.16 31.55 -10.07
C PHE A 262 -18.89 32.53 -11.22
N GLU A 263 -18.47 32.02 -12.38
CA GLU A 263 -18.20 32.84 -13.55
C GLU A 263 -19.47 33.52 -14.08
N ASN A 264 -20.60 32.81 -14.11
CA ASN A 264 -21.90 33.40 -14.43
C ASN A 264 -22.30 34.53 -13.45
N TRP A 265 -21.88 34.44 -12.20
CA TRP A 265 -22.21 35.43 -11.17
C TRP A 265 -21.32 36.67 -11.20
N LEU A 266 -20.01 36.49 -11.41
CA LEU A 266 -19.02 37.57 -11.24
C LEU A 266 -18.29 37.97 -12.54
N GLY A 267 -18.48 37.22 -13.63
CA GLY A 267 -17.92 37.53 -14.94
C GLY A 267 -16.42 37.27 -15.09
N TYR A 268 -15.84 36.42 -14.23
CA TYR A 268 -14.46 35.97 -14.32
C TYR A 268 -14.30 34.56 -13.73
N PRO A 269 -13.26 33.80 -14.13
CA PRO A 269 -13.13 32.41 -13.72
C PRO A 269 -12.79 32.27 -12.23
N LEU A 270 -13.34 31.23 -11.60
CA LEU A 270 -13.04 30.85 -10.21
C LEU A 270 -11.58 30.40 -10.03
N VAL A 271 -11.10 29.63 -11.01
CA VAL A 271 -9.75 29.04 -11.10
C VAL A 271 -9.25 29.21 -12.53
N TYR A 272 -7.95 29.43 -12.71
CA TYR A 272 -7.37 29.52 -14.05
C TYR A 272 -7.28 28.16 -14.72
N GLU A 273 -7.53 28.13 -16.03
CA GLU A 273 -7.31 26.96 -16.87
C GLU A 273 -5.81 26.61 -16.86
N LEU A 274 -5.50 25.36 -16.51
CA LEU A 274 -4.14 24.84 -16.47
C LEU A 274 -3.94 23.81 -17.57
N GLU A 275 -2.71 23.76 -18.10
CA GLU A 275 -2.28 22.64 -18.93
C GLU A 275 -2.49 21.32 -18.17
N SER A 276 -3.08 20.34 -18.85
CA SER A 276 -3.32 19.01 -18.29
C SER A 276 -2.02 18.43 -17.76
N LEU A 277 -1.95 18.19 -16.44
CA LEU A 277 -0.82 17.53 -15.78
C LEU A 277 -0.80 16.00 -16.02
N GLY A 278 -1.67 15.48 -16.88
CA GLY A 278 -1.89 14.05 -17.09
C GLY A 278 -2.87 13.44 -16.09
N ASP A 279 -3.22 12.16 -16.27
CA ASP A 279 -4.08 11.43 -15.33
C ASP A 279 -3.32 11.21 -14.01
N PRO A 280 -3.80 11.72 -12.85
CA PRO A 280 -3.12 11.55 -11.57
C PRO A 280 -2.95 10.09 -11.16
N PHE A 281 -3.78 9.21 -11.72
CA PHE A 281 -3.76 7.79 -11.45
C PHE A 281 -3.02 6.98 -12.50
N GLY A 282 -2.41 7.59 -13.52
CA GLY A 282 -1.82 6.90 -14.68
C GLY A 282 -0.85 5.77 -14.34
N SER A 283 -0.03 5.94 -13.30
CA SER A 283 1.01 4.98 -12.88
C SER A 283 0.48 3.65 -12.31
N ALA A 284 1.32 2.61 -12.27
CA ALA A 284 1.08 1.37 -11.53
C ALA A 284 1.42 1.48 -10.03
N GLU A 285 2.11 2.55 -9.60
CA GLU A 285 2.61 2.70 -8.23
C GLU A 285 1.74 3.63 -7.38
N PRO A 286 1.15 3.15 -6.26
CA PRO A 286 0.28 3.97 -5.41
C PRO A 286 0.94 5.22 -4.79
N SER A 287 2.24 5.16 -4.53
CA SER A 287 3.00 6.33 -4.04
C SER A 287 3.06 7.44 -5.08
N HIS A 288 3.12 7.09 -6.38
CA HIS A 288 3.07 8.07 -7.46
C HIS A 288 1.68 8.71 -7.56
N TRP A 289 0.61 7.94 -7.38
CA TRP A 289 -0.76 8.51 -7.35
C TRP A 289 -0.86 9.59 -6.28
N PHE A 290 -0.42 9.28 -5.07
CA PHE A 290 -0.42 10.25 -3.97
C PHE A 290 0.38 11.51 -4.32
N ALA A 291 1.60 11.33 -4.83
CA ALA A 291 2.48 12.43 -5.18
C ALA A 291 1.92 13.33 -6.30
N ILE A 292 1.35 12.73 -7.34
CA ILE A 292 0.76 13.45 -8.46
C ILE A 292 -0.52 14.14 -8.00
N VAL A 293 -1.40 13.49 -7.23
CA VAL A 293 -2.61 14.13 -6.68
C VAL A 293 -2.25 15.34 -5.81
N VAL A 294 -1.28 15.22 -4.89
CA VAL A 294 -0.80 16.35 -4.07
C VAL A 294 -0.30 17.49 -4.97
N SER A 295 0.52 17.15 -5.99
CA SER A 295 1.11 18.14 -6.89
C SER A 295 0.07 18.83 -7.76
N THR A 296 -0.86 18.07 -8.33
CA THR A 296 -1.98 18.56 -9.14
C THR A 296 -2.86 19.49 -8.30
N LEU A 297 -3.31 19.04 -7.13
CA LEU A 297 -4.16 19.87 -6.26
C LEU A 297 -3.44 21.14 -5.78
N TYR A 298 -2.15 21.05 -5.42
CA TYR A 298 -1.39 22.23 -5.02
C TYR A 298 -1.22 23.23 -6.18
N CYS A 299 -0.83 22.75 -7.36
CA CYS A 299 -0.64 23.62 -8.52
C CYS A 299 -1.98 24.23 -8.96
N TYR A 300 -3.04 23.41 -8.96
CA TYR A 300 -4.37 23.79 -9.43
C TYR A 300 -5.14 24.66 -8.45
N LEU A 301 -4.89 24.60 -7.14
CA LEU A 301 -5.72 25.32 -6.16
C LEU A 301 -4.95 26.31 -5.28
N ILE A 302 -3.61 26.23 -5.24
CA ILE A 302 -2.79 27.03 -4.32
C ILE A 302 -1.75 27.88 -5.07
N ASP A 303 -0.89 27.30 -5.91
CA ASP A 303 0.22 28.07 -6.52
C ASP A 303 -0.21 28.97 -7.68
N LYS A 304 -1.23 28.56 -8.45
CA LYS A 304 -1.61 29.24 -9.69
C LYS A 304 -3.06 29.73 -9.79
N ALA A 305 -3.99 29.26 -8.95
CA ALA A 305 -5.41 29.50 -9.18
C ALA A 305 -6.14 30.37 -8.15
N ASP A 306 -5.44 30.95 -7.16
CA ASP A 306 -6.14 31.58 -6.03
C ASP A 306 -6.59 33.01 -6.33
N LEU A 307 -7.52 33.17 -7.29
CA LEU A 307 -8.33 34.39 -7.41
C LEU A 307 -9.45 34.36 -6.36
N ALA A 308 -10.20 33.26 -6.26
CA ALA A 308 -11.41 33.20 -5.46
C ALA A 308 -11.74 31.86 -4.77
N PHE A 309 -11.13 30.71 -5.13
CA PHE A 309 -11.48 29.41 -4.55
C PHE A 309 -11.38 29.40 -3.01
N ARG A 310 -10.20 29.65 -2.45
CA ARG A 310 -10.01 29.67 -1.00
C ARG A 310 -10.77 30.81 -0.31
N PRO A 311 -10.76 32.06 -0.82
CA PRO A 311 -11.60 33.12 -0.31
C PRO A 311 -13.10 32.78 -0.26
N MET A 312 -13.65 32.11 -1.26
CA MET A 312 -15.07 31.77 -1.33
C MET A 312 -15.48 30.76 -0.27
N THR A 313 -14.65 29.74 0.01
CA THR A 313 -14.98 28.72 1.02
C THR A 313 -15.11 29.24 2.45
N LYS A 314 -14.76 30.49 2.73
CA LYS A 314 -14.94 31.09 4.06
C LYS A 314 -16.34 31.69 4.28
N TYR A 315 -17.18 31.77 3.25
CA TYR A 315 -18.51 32.39 3.35
C TYR A 315 -19.61 31.34 3.40
N GLY A 316 -20.65 31.59 4.19
CA GLY A 316 -21.90 30.82 4.19
C GLY A 316 -23.09 31.71 4.51
N VAL A 317 -24.30 31.24 4.17
CA VAL A 317 -25.54 31.93 4.54
C VAL A 317 -26.23 31.14 5.64
N LYS A 318 -26.43 31.76 6.81
CA LYS A 318 -27.10 31.16 7.96
C LYS A 318 -28.16 32.10 8.50
N ASN A 319 -29.38 31.61 8.69
CA ASN A 319 -30.53 32.41 9.14
C ASN A 319 -30.75 33.70 8.32
N GLY A 320 -30.48 33.64 7.01
CA GLY A 320 -30.57 34.80 6.13
C GLY A 320 -29.57 35.90 6.48
N LYS A 321 -28.34 35.54 6.86
CA LYS A 321 -27.19 36.45 6.99
C LYS A 321 -25.94 35.79 6.43
N ILE A 322 -25.04 36.58 5.85
CA ILE A 322 -23.73 36.12 5.42
C ILE A 322 -22.83 36.04 6.65
N GLU A 323 -22.30 34.85 6.93
CA GLU A 323 -21.39 34.59 8.03
C GLU A 323 -20.06 34.01 7.51
N THR A 324 -19.00 34.18 8.30
CA THR A 324 -17.74 33.50 8.04
C THR A 324 -17.79 32.09 8.64
N VAL A 325 -17.52 31.07 7.83
CA VAL A 325 -17.43 29.67 8.23
C VAL A 325 -15.98 29.21 8.29
N GLU A 326 -15.73 28.13 9.03
CA GLU A 326 -14.40 27.54 9.12
C GLU A 326 -13.94 27.04 7.74
N GLN A 327 -12.70 27.37 7.37
CA GLN A 327 -12.14 26.91 6.11
C GLN A 327 -11.80 25.41 6.17
N PRO A 328 -11.99 24.67 5.08
CA PRO A 328 -11.55 23.29 4.97
C PRO A 328 -10.08 23.09 5.38
N LEU A 329 -9.82 22.08 6.20
CA LEU A 329 -8.46 21.68 6.56
C LEU A 329 -7.60 21.28 5.35
N PHE A 330 -8.27 20.88 4.27
CA PHE A 330 -7.70 20.55 2.96
C PHE A 330 -6.55 21.46 2.53
N TYR A 331 -6.72 22.79 2.59
CA TYR A 331 -5.68 23.74 2.15
C TYR A 331 -4.40 23.59 2.94
N LYS A 332 -4.53 23.46 4.27
CA LYS A 332 -3.40 23.26 5.18
C LYS A 332 -2.78 21.89 4.94
N THR A 333 -3.58 20.84 4.74
CA THR A 333 -3.09 19.50 4.41
C THR A 333 -2.25 19.51 3.12
N VAL A 334 -2.78 19.99 2.00
CA VAL A 334 -2.10 19.99 0.70
C VAL A 334 -0.82 20.85 0.73
N ASP A 335 -0.87 22.04 1.32
CA ASP A 335 0.30 22.92 1.41
C ASP A 335 1.45 22.28 2.19
N ARG A 336 1.16 21.66 3.35
CA ARG A 336 2.17 21.00 4.18
C ARG A 336 2.68 19.71 3.57
N LEU A 337 1.81 18.92 2.92
CA LEU A 337 2.22 17.72 2.17
C LEU A 337 3.16 18.08 1.02
N ARG A 338 2.76 19.02 0.16
CA ARG A 338 3.60 19.48 -0.95
C ARG A 338 4.93 20.05 -0.46
N THR A 339 4.92 20.83 0.62
CA THR A 339 6.14 21.39 1.20
C THR A 339 7.10 20.29 1.66
N THR A 340 6.58 19.25 2.31
CA THR A 340 7.37 18.08 2.75
C THR A 340 7.93 17.27 1.58
N MET A 341 7.23 17.24 0.44
CA MET A 341 7.65 16.50 -0.75
C MET A 341 8.68 17.24 -1.61
N GLN A 342 8.69 18.59 -1.58
CA GLN A 342 9.54 19.40 -2.45
C GLN A 342 10.80 19.96 -1.77
N HIS A 343 10.79 20.08 -0.44
CA HIS A 343 11.88 20.69 0.31
C HIS A 343 12.48 19.70 1.30
N GLY A 344 13.80 19.70 1.44
CA GLY A 344 14.45 19.09 2.60
C GLY A 344 14.09 19.90 3.83
N LEU A 345 13.24 19.35 4.70
CA LEU A 345 12.85 20.00 5.96
C LEU A 345 13.91 19.73 7.03
N THR A 346 14.33 20.78 7.73
CA THR A 346 15.36 20.67 8.78
C THR A 346 14.70 20.44 10.13
N VAL A 347 15.05 19.32 10.78
CA VAL A 347 14.57 19.00 12.12
C VAL A 347 15.17 19.99 13.13
N GLY A 348 14.31 20.81 13.76
CA GLY A 348 14.72 21.77 14.79
C GLY A 348 14.43 23.24 14.46
N GLU A 349 14.12 23.59 13.20
CA GLU A 349 13.61 24.91 12.86
C GLU A 349 12.09 25.00 13.14
N GLY A 350 11.62 26.14 13.67
CA GLY A 350 10.24 26.26 14.17
C GLY A 350 9.17 25.97 13.11
N ARG A 351 9.26 26.56 11.91
CA ARG A 351 8.29 26.35 10.81
C ARG A 351 8.32 24.94 10.23
N ASP A 352 9.51 24.35 10.16
CA ASP A 352 9.69 22.98 9.66
C ASP A 352 9.15 21.96 10.66
N SER A 353 9.37 22.21 11.96
CA SER A 353 8.84 21.39 13.05
C SER A 353 7.31 21.36 13.04
N GLU A 354 6.64 22.51 12.85
CA GLU A 354 5.18 22.57 12.69
C GLU A 354 4.69 21.77 11.48
N THR A 355 5.38 21.88 10.34
CA THR A 355 5.03 21.13 9.11
C THR A 355 5.12 19.64 9.34
N ILE A 356 6.24 19.19 9.91
CA ILE A 356 6.51 17.78 10.20
C ILE A 356 5.47 17.24 11.20
N GLN A 357 5.18 17.98 12.27
CA GLN A 357 4.19 17.57 13.27
C GLN A 357 2.80 17.47 12.65
N TRP A 358 2.40 18.43 11.80
CA TRP A 358 1.11 18.39 11.11
C TRP A 358 0.98 17.15 10.22
N VAL A 359 1.96 16.90 9.35
CA VAL A 359 1.95 15.76 8.43
C VAL A 359 1.97 14.43 9.20
N LYS A 360 2.78 14.32 10.26
CA LYS A 360 2.78 13.13 11.15
C LYS A 360 1.42 12.91 11.80
N SER A 361 0.81 13.96 12.33
CA SER A 361 -0.50 13.89 12.99
C SER A 361 -1.59 13.51 12.00
N TRP A 362 -1.55 14.08 10.79
CA TRP A 362 -2.46 13.74 9.71
C TRP A 362 -2.31 12.27 9.30
N TYR A 363 -1.09 11.80 9.07
CA TYR A 363 -0.80 10.41 8.72
C TYR A 363 -1.29 9.43 9.81
N LEU A 364 -0.94 9.67 11.08
CA LEU A 364 -1.35 8.81 12.20
C LEU A 364 -2.87 8.78 12.35
N LYS A 365 -3.56 9.91 12.14
CA LYS A 365 -5.02 9.98 12.20
C LYS A 365 -5.71 9.11 11.13
N LYS A 366 -5.08 8.92 9.95
CA LYS A 366 -5.69 8.15 8.84
C LYS A 366 -5.29 6.68 8.83
N ILE A 367 -4.08 6.36 9.29
CA ILE A 367 -3.48 5.04 9.16
C ILE A 367 -3.49 4.25 10.46
N ASP A 368 -3.44 4.94 11.61
CA ASP A 368 -3.35 4.33 12.95
C ASP A 368 -2.13 3.39 13.12
N GLU A 369 -1.10 3.57 12.29
CA GLU A 369 0.18 2.85 12.40
C GLU A 369 1.34 3.83 12.22
N SER A 370 2.43 3.62 12.96
CA SER A 370 3.61 4.49 12.93
C SER A 370 4.55 4.20 11.75
N SER A 371 4.54 2.98 11.22
CA SER A 371 5.46 2.54 10.17
C SER A 371 4.76 2.61 8.80
N PRO A 372 5.30 3.36 7.82
CA PRO A 372 4.72 3.44 6.48
C PRO A 372 4.80 2.09 5.76
N LYS A 373 3.67 1.68 5.17
CA LYS A 373 3.53 0.48 4.34
C LYS A 373 2.95 0.86 2.99
N ARG A 374 3.02 -0.05 2.01
CA ARG A 374 2.67 0.28 0.63
C ARG A 374 1.19 0.61 0.46
N HIS A 375 0.29 -0.16 1.08
CA HIS A 375 -1.14 0.10 1.00
C HIS A 375 -1.57 1.42 1.67
N HIS A 376 -0.74 2.00 2.56
CA HIS A 376 -1.04 3.29 3.18
C HIS A 376 -1.20 4.38 2.12
N TRP A 377 -0.42 4.36 1.04
CA TRP A 377 -0.52 5.36 -0.03
C TRP A 377 -1.91 5.44 -0.66
N ARG A 378 -2.61 4.30 -0.82
CA ARG A 378 -3.99 4.26 -1.32
C ARG A 378 -4.97 4.89 -0.34
N ILE A 379 -4.82 4.60 0.95
CA ILE A 379 -5.64 5.16 2.04
C ILE A 379 -5.40 6.67 2.21
N LEU A 380 -4.15 7.11 2.14
CA LEU A 380 -3.77 8.52 2.23
C LEU A 380 -4.26 9.29 1.00
N THR A 381 -4.16 8.71 -0.19
CA THR A 381 -4.74 9.29 -1.42
C THR A 381 -6.25 9.44 -1.28
N ASP A 382 -6.95 8.39 -0.85
CA ASP A 382 -8.40 8.46 -0.60
C ASP A 382 -8.76 9.54 0.41
N SER A 383 -8.00 9.62 1.50
CA SER A 383 -8.20 10.62 2.55
C SER A 383 -8.05 12.04 2.01
N LEU A 384 -7.05 12.26 1.13
CA LEU A 384 -6.83 13.54 0.49
C LEU A 384 -7.93 13.87 -0.52
N VAL A 385 -8.36 12.91 -1.33
CA VAL A 385 -9.46 13.08 -2.29
C VAL A 385 -10.77 13.40 -1.56
N LYS A 386 -11.03 12.78 -0.40
CA LYS A 386 -12.17 13.12 0.45
C LYS A 386 -12.10 14.54 1.03
N GLU A 387 -10.91 14.96 1.49
CA GLU A 387 -10.71 16.34 1.97
C GLU A 387 -10.91 17.36 0.83
N TYR A 388 -10.46 17.02 -0.38
CA TYR A 388 -10.70 17.81 -1.60
C TYR A 388 -12.20 17.89 -1.94
N ASP A 389 -12.89 16.75 -2.00
CA ASP A 389 -14.33 16.70 -2.28
C ASP A 389 -15.15 17.51 -1.27
N GLN A 390 -14.80 17.45 0.01
CA GLN A 390 -15.40 18.28 1.06
C GLN A 390 -15.19 19.77 0.81
N ALA A 391 -13.96 20.18 0.45
CA ALA A 391 -13.66 21.57 0.16
C ALA A 391 -14.45 22.09 -1.06
N VAL A 392 -14.55 21.29 -2.12
CA VAL A 392 -15.33 21.63 -3.32
C VAL A 392 -16.83 21.65 -3.04
N SER A 393 -17.35 20.72 -2.24
CA SER A 393 -18.75 20.74 -1.83
C SER A 393 -19.09 21.97 -0.98
N GLN A 394 -18.21 22.37 -0.06
CA GLN A 394 -18.38 23.61 0.70
C GLN A 394 -18.35 24.84 -0.22
N LEU A 395 -17.42 24.88 -1.18
CA LEU A 395 -17.37 25.95 -2.18
C LEU A 395 -18.68 26.06 -2.96
N LEU A 396 -19.16 24.95 -3.52
CA LEU A 396 -20.38 24.93 -4.33
C LEU A 396 -21.56 25.44 -3.51
N GLN A 397 -21.69 24.97 -2.28
CA GLN A 397 -22.72 25.45 -1.35
C GLN A 397 -22.60 26.96 -1.08
N SER A 398 -21.40 27.49 -0.88
CA SER A 398 -21.16 28.93 -0.71
C SER A 398 -21.62 29.72 -1.94
N ILE A 399 -21.27 29.28 -3.14
CA ILE A 399 -21.68 29.94 -4.39
C ILE A 399 -23.19 29.89 -4.57
N GLU A 400 -23.82 28.73 -4.37
CA GLU A 400 -25.27 28.58 -4.49
C GLU A 400 -26.04 29.48 -3.52
N SER A 401 -25.57 29.53 -2.28
CA SER A 401 -26.20 30.33 -1.24
C SER A 401 -26.06 31.83 -1.53
N LEU A 402 -24.89 32.27 -2.01
CA LEU A 402 -24.64 33.69 -2.28
C LEU A 402 -25.30 34.17 -3.58
N THR A 403 -25.32 33.35 -4.63
CA THR A 403 -25.92 33.72 -5.93
C THR A 403 -27.42 33.94 -5.87
N THR A 404 -28.10 33.31 -4.91
CA THR A 404 -29.56 33.42 -4.71
C THR A 404 -29.94 34.44 -3.64
N TYR A 405 -28.95 35.05 -2.97
CA TYR A 405 -29.16 35.93 -1.83
C TYR A 405 -29.14 37.40 -2.25
N ASP A 406 -30.22 38.11 -1.96
CA ASP A 406 -30.37 39.54 -2.27
C ASP A 406 -30.19 40.37 -0.98
N SER A 407 -28.99 40.92 -0.78
CA SER A 407 -28.64 41.76 0.38
C SER A 407 -27.47 42.68 0.07
N ILE A 408 -27.40 43.81 0.79
CA ILE A 408 -26.25 44.71 0.80
C ILE A 408 -24.97 43.99 1.26
N ASP A 409 -25.07 42.96 2.10
CA ASP A 409 -23.92 42.17 2.58
C ASP A 409 -23.19 41.46 1.43
N LEU A 410 -23.90 41.19 0.32
CA LEU A 410 -23.31 40.60 -0.88
C LEU A 410 -22.27 41.53 -1.52
N LEU A 411 -22.43 42.85 -1.39
CA LEU A 411 -21.44 43.83 -1.88
C LEU A 411 -20.11 43.66 -1.15
N VAL A 412 -20.14 43.43 0.17
CA VAL A 412 -18.93 43.21 0.97
C VAL A 412 -18.17 41.96 0.51
N VAL A 413 -18.89 40.88 0.20
CA VAL A 413 -18.29 39.66 -0.37
C VAL A 413 -17.66 39.96 -1.74
N ARG A 414 -18.38 40.67 -2.62
CA ARG A 414 -17.87 41.03 -3.95
C ARG A 414 -16.63 41.91 -3.87
N GLU A 415 -16.60 42.89 -2.97
CA GLU A 415 -15.45 43.76 -2.76
C GLU A 415 -14.24 42.99 -2.22
N ASP A 416 -14.43 42.06 -1.27
CA ASP A 416 -13.34 41.21 -0.78
C ASP A 416 -12.77 40.34 -1.92
N LEU A 417 -13.63 39.68 -2.70
CA LEU A 417 -13.18 38.86 -3.83
C LEU A 417 -12.43 39.69 -4.89
N GLU A 418 -12.91 40.90 -5.17
CA GLU A 418 -12.25 41.82 -6.09
C GLU A 418 -10.89 42.29 -5.54
N GLN A 419 -10.76 42.49 -4.22
CA GLN A 419 -9.47 42.74 -3.59
C GLN A 419 -8.52 41.55 -3.71
N GLN A 420 -9.01 40.31 -3.56
CA GLN A 420 -8.18 39.12 -3.78
C GLN A 420 -7.75 39.01 -5.25
N ARG A 421 -8.66 39.24 -6.18
CA ARG A 421 -8.40 39.22 -7.63
C ARG A 421 -7.31 40.21 -8.05
N ARG A 422 -7.26 41.39 -7.43
CA ARG A 422 -6.24 42.42 -7.71
C ARG A 422 -4.85 42.06 -7.19
N LYS A 423 -4.71 41.02 -6.36
CA LYS A 423 -3.40 40.57 -5.91
C LYS A 423 -2.65 39.94 -7.08
N LEU A 424 -1.45 40.45 -7.33
CA LEU A 424 -0.53 39.86 -8.30
C LEU A 424 -0.21 38.42 -7.89
N GLU A 425 -0.45 37.49 -8.80
CA GLU A 425 -0.10 36.08 -8.60
C GLU A 425 1.40 35.94 -8.35
N LYS A 426 1.78 35.01 -7.48
CA LYS A 426 3.19 34.76 -7.12
C LYS A 426 4.07 34.47 -8.34
N HIS A 427 3.55 33.74 -9.33
CA HIS A 427 4.31 33.41 -10.54
C HIS A 427 4.44 34.60 -11.51
N THR A 428 3.38 35.40 -11.63
CA THR A 428 3.38 36.66 -12.41
C THR A 428 4.33 37.67 -11.76
N TRP A 429 4.30 37.78 -10.43
CA TRP A 429 5.25 38.56 -9.65
C TRP A 429 6.70 38.09 -9.86
N ARG A 430 6.95 36.77 -9.83
CA ARG A 430 8.27 36.18 -10.14
C ARG A 430 8.72 36.47 -11.58
N LYS A 431 7.82 36.44 -12.57
CA LYS A 431 8.12 36.80 -13.96
C LYS A 431 8.48 38.28 -14.09
N ILE A 432 7.70 39.17 -13.46
CA ILE A 432 7.95 40.62 -13.43
C ILE A 432 9.33 40.88 -12.82
N VAL A 433 9.61 40.34 -11.62
CA VAL A 433 10.92 40.51 -10.97
C VAL A 433 12.06 39.95 -11.81
N LYS A 434 11.92 38.76 -12.39
CA LYS A 434 12.95 38.21 -13.30
C LYS A 434 13.19 39.10 -14.52
N ASN A 435 12.14 39.70 -15.07
CA ASN A 435 12.25 40.60 -16.22
C ASN A 435 12.88 41.94 -15.83
N CYS A 436 12.55 42.49 -14.65
CA CYS A 436 13.19 43.70 -14.12
C CYS A 436 14.68 43.49 -13.82
N ILE A 437 15.05 42.35 -13.22
CA ILE A 437 16.47 42.01 -12.97
C ILE A 437 17.24 41.85 -14.30
N LYS A 438 16.60 41.29 -15.34
CA LYS A 438 17.21 41.15 -16.68
C LYS A 438 17.35 42.48 -17.42
N SER A 439 16.46 43.46 -17.19
CA SER A 439 16.58 44.80 -17.77
C SER A 439 17.69 45.60 -17.10
N ASP A 440 17.89 45.46 -15.79
CA ASP A 440 18.99 46.14 -15.08
C ASP A 440 20.37 45.55 -15.43
N ALA A 441 20.47 44.24 -15.62
CA ALA A 441 21.73 43.62 -16.09
C ALA A 441 22.17 44.08 -17.49
N LYS A 442 21.24 44.56 -18.33
CA LYS A 442 21.57 45.20 -19.61
C LYS A 442 22.03 46.66 -19.46
N LEU A 443 21.55 47.37 -18.44
CA LEU A 443 21.97 48.75 -18.14
C LEU A 443 23.37 48.81 -17.50
N ASP A 444 23.76 47.78 -16.75
CA ASP A 444 25.11 47.68 -16.16
C ASP A 444 26.18 47.12 -17.13
N THR A 445 25.79 46.62 -18.30
CA THR A 445 26.73 46.22 -19.38
C THR A 445 26.91 47.29 -20.46
N GLU A 446 26.13 48.38 -20.40
CA GLU A 446 26.25 49.57 -21.27
C GLU A 446 26.92 50.78 -20.56
N LYS A 447 27.51 50.58 -19.38
CA LYS A 447 28.45 51.50 -18.73
C LYS A 447 29.83 50.86 -18.66
#